data_AF-A0A8J8H447-F1
#
_entry.id   AF-A0A8J8H447-F1
#
_cell.length_a   1.000
_cell.length_b   1.000
_cell.length_c   1.000
_cell.angle_alpha   90.00
_cell.angle_beta   90.00
_cell.angle_gamma   90.00
#
_symmetry.space_group_name_H-M   'P 1'
#
loop_
_entity.id
_entity.type
_entity.pdbx_description
1 polymer ?
#
loop_
_entity_poly.entity_id
_entity_poly.type
_entity_poly.pdbx_seq_one_letter_code
_entity_poly.pdbx_strand_id
1 'polypeptide(L)'
;MELTGHFRASVIAAGGRADDDVATELLARWSEPHRHYHTVDHLRFMLAIIDEHAAFAADPDLVRLAAWGHDAVYDPRSADNEEASAELSARLLERCELPAPAVAEVIRLVRLTAGHAVEPGDRNGALLADADLAVLARDWPSYQEYADAVRAEYAHVPDEAFRSGRAAVLQSLLDLPALFRIPALADLWEAKARSNLTRELASLTT
;
A
#
# COMPACT_ATOMS: atom_id res chain seq x y z
N MET A 1 -1.27 -3.53 19.48
CA MET A 1 -2.71 -3.83 19.34
C MET A 1 -2.84 -4.97 18.36
N GLU A 2 -3.70 -5.95 18.62
CA GLU A 2 -4.02 -6.98 17.63
C GLU A 2 -4.63 -6.32 16.39
N LEU A 3 -4.29 -6.78 15.18
CA LEU A 3 -4.73 -6.14 13.92
C LEU A 3 -6.26 -6.03 13.82
N THR A 4 -6.99 -7.05 14.25
CA THR A 4 -8.46 -7.03 14.32
C THR A 4 -8.98 -5.87 15.19
N GLY A 5 -8.33 -5.62 16.32
CA GLY A 5 -8.61 -4.46 17.18
C GLY A 5 -8.29 -3.12 16.51
N HIS A 6 -7.23 -3.07 15.69
CA HIS A 6 -6.88 -1.88 14.89
C HIS A 6 -7.95 -1.54 13.86
N PHE A 7 -8.40 -2.56 13.11
CA PHE A 7 -9.49 -2.41 12.16
C PHE A 7 -10.78 -1.93 12.85
N ARG A 8 -11.16 -2.60 13.95
CA ARG A 8 -12.34 -2.24 14.76
C ARG A 8 -12.31 -0.77 15.19
N ALA A 9 -11.17 -0.30 15.71
CA ALA A 9 -11.01 1.08 16.15
C ALA A 9 -11.19 2.07 14.99
N SER A 10 -10.59 1.77 13.83
CA SER A 10 -10.68 2.61 12.63
C SER A 10 -12.12 2.72 12.11
N VAL A 11 -12.87 1.60 12.07
CA VAL A 11 -14.28 1.58 11.68
C VAL A 11 -15.14 2.44 12.62
N ILE A 12 -14.97 2.27 13.94
CA ILE A 12 -15.75 3.02 14.94
C ILE A 12 -15.45 4.52 14.84
N ALA A 13 -14.19 4.89 14.70
CA ALA A 13 -13.78 6.28 14.56
C ALA A 13 -14.31 6.92 13.27
N ALA A 14 -14.40 6.14 12.17
CA ALA A 14 -15.04 6.55 10.92
C ALA A 14 -16.59 6.56 10.96
N GLY A 15 -17.20 6.30 12.13
CA GLY A 15 -18.65 6.37 12.33
C GLY A 15 -19.43 5.12 11.93
N GLY A 16 -18.75 3.99 11.71
CA GLY A 16 -19.38 2.69 11.46
C GLY A 16 -19.55 1.83 12.72
N ARG A 17 -20.07 0.62 12.50
CA ARG A 17 -20.17 -0.47 13.47
C ARG A 17 -19.23 -1.60 13.05
N ALA A 18 -18.26 -1.93 13.89
CA ALA A 18 -17.31 -2.99 13.55
C ALA A 18 -17.96 -4.37 13.45
N ASP A 19 -17.59 -5.10 12.40
CA ASP A 19 -17.83 -6.51 12.18
C ASP A 19 -16.47 -7.24 12.19
N ASP A 20 -16.24 -8.10 13.18
CA ASP A 20 -14.97 -8.82 13.32
C ASP A 20 -14.74 -9.84 12.20
N ASP A 21 -15.82 -10.30 11.55
CA ASP A 21 -15.73 -11.21 10.41
C ASP A 21 -15.11 -10.49 9.20
N VAL A 22 -15.33 -9.17 9.06
CA VAL A 22 -14.71 -8.36 8.00
C VAL A 22 -13.19 -8.28 8.20
N ALA A 23 -12.72 -7.99 9.42
CA ALA A 23 -11.29 -7.97 9.70
C ALA A 23 -10.64 -9.34 9.46
N THR A 24 -11.33 -10.41 9.87
CA THR A 24 -10.89 -11.79 9.65
C THR A 24 -10.81 -12.15 8.17
N GLU A 25 -11.80 -11.75 7.38
CA GLU A 25 -11.82 -11.96 5.93
C GLU A 25 -10.67 -11.22 5.23
N LEU A 26 -10.43 -9.96 5.59
CA LEU A 26 -9.30 -9.19 5.06
C LEU A 26 -7.98 -9.85 5.42
N LEU A 27 -7.76 -10.23 6.69
CA LEU A 27 -6.54 -10.92 7.10
C LEU A 27 -6.34 -12.24 6.38
N ALA A 28 -7.40 -13.00 6.12
CA ALA A 28 -7.32 -14.24 5.35
C ALA A 28 -6.81 -13.99 3.92
N ARG A 29 -7.26 -12.91 3.27
CA ARG A 29 -6.78 -12.48 1.94
C ARG A 29 -5.31 -12.06 1.97
N TRP A 30 -4.92 -11.22 2.93
CA TRP A 30 -3.52 -10.85 3.16
C TRP A 30 -2.61 -12.04 3.52
N SER A 31 -3.19 -13.19 3.88
CA SER A 31 -2.49 -14.43 4.23
C SER A 31 -2.53 -15.49 3.12
N GLU A 32 -3.00 -15.16 1.92
CA GLU A 32 -3.06 -16.12 0.82
C GLU A 32 -1.65 -16.66 0.47
N PRO A 33 -1.48 -17.98 0.29
CA PRO A 33 -0.15 -18.60 0.20
C PRO A 33 0.73 -18.15 -0.98
N HIS A 34 0.14 -17.54 -2.01
CA HIS A 34 0.88 -17.05 -3.19
C HIS A 34 1.52 -15.67 -3.00
N ARG A 35 1.20 -14.98 -1.91
CA ARG A 35 1.74 -13.66 -1.58
C ARG A 35 3.09 -13.81 -0.90
N HIS A 36 4.06 -13.00 -1.31
CA HIS A 36 5.39 -13.00 -0.70
C HIS A 36 5.76 -11.62 -0.17
N TYR A 37 5.38 -10.55 -0.87
CA TYR A 37 5.54 -9.17 -0.42
C TYR A 37 4.22 -8.62 0.13
N HIS A 38 3.13 -8.72 -0.64
CA HIS A 38 1.82 -8.16 -0.28
C HIS A 38 1.09 -9.03 0.74
N THR A 39 1.69 -9.13 1.93
CA THR A 39 1.28 -9.99 3.04
C THR A 39 0.78 -9.17 4.23
N VAL A 40 0.33 -9.84 5.29
CA VAL A 40 -0.02 -9.19 6.56
C VAL A 40 1.13 -8.33 7.12
N ASP A 41 2.39 -8.66 6.83
CA ASP A 41 3.52 -7.86 7.29
C ASP A 41 3.66 -6.52 6.55
N HIS A 42 3.32 -6.46 5.27
CA HIS A 42 3.19 -5.20 4.53
C HIS A 42 2.05 -4.34 5.09
N LEU A 43 0.88 -4.95 5.31
CA LEU A 43 -0.24 -4.27 5.95
C LEU A 43 0.16 -3.69 7.33
N ARG A 44 0.82 -4.48 8.18
CA ARG A 44 1.31 -4.00 9.49
C ARG A 44 2.27 -2.83 9.34
N PHE A 45 3.19 -2.92 8.39
CA PHE A 45 4.17 -1.88 8.12
C PHE A 45 3.48 -0.57 7.73
N MET A 46 2.54 -0.60 6.78
CA MET A 46 1.76 0.58 6.38
C MET A 46 0.96 1.17 7.54
N LEU A 47 0.24 0.34 8.31
CA LEU A 47 -0.57 0.82 9.44
C LEU A 47 0.30 1.49 10.51
N ALA A 48 1.50 0.98 10.78
CA ALA A 48 2.44 1.60 11.71
C ALA A 48 2.86 3.01 11.25
N ILE A 49 3.14 3.18 9.95
CA ILE A 49 3.49 4.48 9.37
C ILE A 49 2.32 5.44 9.44
N ILE A 50 1.12 4.99 9.06
CA ILE A 50 -0.10 5.79 9.13
C ILE A 50 -0.38 6.22 10.56
N ASP A 51 -0.16 5.34 11.54
CA ASP A 51 -0.32 5.66 12.96
C ASP A 51 0.69 6.69 13.46
N GLU A 52 1.96 6.54 13.10
CA GLU A 52 3.03 7.49 13.46
C GLU A 52 2.80 8.89 12.86
N HIS A 53 2.21 8.93 11.67
CA HIS A 53 2.09 10.13 10.86
C HIS A 53 0.65 10.60 10.63
N ALA A 54 -0.29 10.13 11.48
CA ALA A 54 -1.73 10.38 11.36
C ALA A 54 -2.09 11.88 11.26
N ALA A 55 -1.29 12.75 11.86
CA ALA A 55 -1.48 14.20 11.82
C ALA A 55 -1.36 14.81 10.41
N PHE A 56 -0.72 14.12 9.45
CA PHE A 56 -0.62 14.60 8.08
C PHE A 56 -1.89 14.34 7.26
N ALA A 57 -2.70 13.33 7.61
CA ALA A 57 -3.98 13.08 6.97
C ALA A 57 -5.06 14.07 7.42
N ALA A 58 -6.09 14.24 6.57
CA ALA A 58 -7.31 14.94 6.96
C ALA A 58 -8.23 14.02 7.79
N ASP A 59 -8.29 12.74 7.42
CA ASP A 59 -9.01 11.70 8.12
C ASP A 59 -8.16 10.41 8.16
N PRO A 60 -7.33 10.22 9.21
CA PRO A 60 -6.41 9.09 9.27
C PRO A 60 -7.13 7.74 9.41
N ASP A 61 -8.37 7.70 9.91
CA ASP A 61 -9.11 6.44 10.05
C ASP A 61 -9.55 5.91 8.69
N LEU A 62 -9.93 6.79 7.75
CA LEU A 62 -10.19 6.39 6.37
C LEU A 62 -8.91 5.95 5.65
N VAL A 63 -7.76 6.58 5.93
CA VAL A 63 -6.45 6.15 5.40
C VAL A 63 -6.11 4.75 5.90
N ARG A 64 -6.33 4.45 7.18
CA ARG A 64 -6.15 3.08 7.73
C ARG A 64 -7.03 2.08 7.01
N LEU A 65 -8.32 2.37 6.87
CA LEU A 65 -9.26 1.46 6.19
C LEU A 65 -8.90 1.25 4.72
N ALA A 66 -8.36 2.28 4.04
CA ALA A 66 -7.82 2.13 2.69
C ALA A 66 -6.57 1.24 2.66
N ALA A 67 -5.65 1.37 3.62
CA ALA A 67 -4.49 0.48 3.72
C ALA A 67 -4.91 -0.99 3.92
N TRP A 68 -5.94 -1.25 4.73
CA TRP A 68 -6.55 -2.58 4.88
C TRP A 68 -7.10 -3.15 3.57
N GLY A 69 -7.61 -2.28 2.70
CA GLY A 69 -8.29 -2.66 1.47
C GLY A 69 -7.41 -2.73 0.21
N HIS A 70 -6.32 -1.97 0.12
CA HIS A 70 -5.73 -1.64 -1.18
C HIS A 70 -5.23 -2.83 -2.02
N ASP A 71 -4.62 -3.84 -1.39
CA ASP A 71 -4.24 -5.12 -2.02
C ASP A 71 -4.98 -6.32 -1.45
N ALA A 72 -6.19 -6.09 -0.90
CA ALA A 72 -7.03 -7.17 -0.39
C ALA A 72 -7.45 -8.15 -1.50
N VAL A 73 -7.44 -7.72 -2.76
CA VAL A 73 -7.39 -8.57 -3.95
C VAL A 73 -6.01 -8.42 -4.60
N TYR A 74 -5.32 -9.53 -4.83
CA TYR A 74 -3.99 -9.50 -5.46
C TYR A 74 -3.74 -10.76 -6.28
N ASP A 75 -3.67 -10.59 -7.59
CA ASP A 75 -3.07 -11.55 -8.51
C ASP A 75 -2.00 -10.81 -9.34
N PRO A 76 -0.72 -11.18 -9.26
CA PRO A 76 0.34 -10.52 -10.02
C PRO A 76 0.22 -10.69 -11.54
N ARG A 77 -0.78 -11.45 -12.02
CA ARG A 77 -1.14 -11.58 -13.45
C ARG A 77 -2.24 -10.61 -13.89
N SER A 78 -2.93 -9.99 -12.94
CA SER A 78 -4.06 -9.11 -13.18
C SER A 78 -3.63 -7.65 -13.20
N ALA A 79 -4.26 -6.85 -14.06
CA ALA A 79 -4.12 -5.40 -14.07
C ALA A 79 -5.26 -4.69 -13.30
N ASP A 80 -6.22 -5.46 -12.77
CA ASP A 80 -7.45 -4.94 -12.17
C ASP A 80 -7.47 -5.07 -10.62
N ASN A 81 -6.30 -5.31 -10.01
CA ASN A 81 -6.21 -5.60 -8.57
C ASN A 81 -6.79 -4.48 -7.72
N GLU A 82 -6.40 -3.23 -7.98
CA GLU A 82 -6.82 -2.08 -7.19
C GLU A 82 -8.32 -1.79 -7.35
N GLU A 83 -8.87 -1.97 -8.56
CA GLU A 83 -10.32 -1.83 -8.77
C GLU A 83 -11.09 -2.93 -8.04
N ALA A 84 -10.65 -4.18 -8.15
CA ALA A 84 -11.28 -5.30 -7.46
C ALA A 84 -11.17 -5.17 -5.93
N SER A 85 -10.04 -4.68 -5.42
CA SER A 85 -9.82 -4.32 -4.02
C SER A 85 -10.74 -3.19 -3.58
N ALA A 86 -10.97 -2.17 -4.41
CA ALA A 86 -11.88 -1.06 -4.11
C ALA A 86 -13.33 -1.55 -4.01
N GLU A 87 -13.78 -2.36 -4.98
CA GLU A 87 -15.12 -2.97 -4.96
C GLU A 87 -15.33 -3.91 -3.77
N LEU A 88 -14.32 -4.72 -3.44
CA LEU A 88 -14.34 -5.55 -2.24
C LEU A 88 -14.47 -4.70 -0.98
N SER A 89 -13.64 -3.65 -0.87
CA SER A 89 -13.66 -2.74 0.27
C SER A 89 -15.03 -2.08 0.45
N ALA A 90 -15.67 -1.68 -0.65
CA ALA A 90 -17.04 -1.15 -0.63
C ALA A 90 -18.01 -2.11 0.06
N ARG A 91 -18.08 -3.36 -0.42
CA ARG A 91 -18.99 -4.38 0.12
C ARG A 91 -18.72 -4.71 1.57
N LEU A 92 -17.44 -4.78 1.96
CA LEU A 92 -17.03 -5.10 3.32
C LEU A 92 -17.32 -3.96 4.30
N LEU A 93 -17.10 -2.71 3.90
CA LEU A 93 -17.37 -1.54 4.76
C LEU A 93 -18.86 -1.22 4.87
N GLU A 94 -19.67 -1.56 3.87
CA GLU A 94 -21.14 -1.51 3.97
C GLU A 94 -21.67 -2.45 5.07
N ARG A 95 -21.10 -3.65 5.22
CA ARG A 95 -21.42 -4.56 6.34
C ARG A 95 -21.09 -3.96 7.70
N CYS A 96 -20.07 -3.11 7.74
CA CYS A 96 -19.69 -2.36 8.92
C CYS A 96 -20.53 -1.08 9.13
N GLU A 97 -21.64 -0.89 8.41
CA GLU A 97 -22.52 0.29 8.52
C GLU A 97 -21.78 1.63 8.38
N LEU A 98 -20.66 1.69 7.63
CA LEU A 98 -19.94 2.95 7.43
C LEU A 98 -20.82 3.95 6.66
N PRO A 99 -20.76 5.26 7.00
CA PRO A 99 -21.44 6.29 6.21
C PRO A 99 -21.00 6.27 4.74
N ALA A 100 -21.93 6.42 3.81
CA ALA A 100 -21.63 6.36 2.37
C ALA A 100 -20.50 7.30 1.92
N PRO A 101 -20.36 8.55 2.43
CA PRO A 101 -19.21 9.39 2.11
C PRO A 101 -17.86 8.81 2.56
N ALA A 102 -17.82 8.13 3.71
CA ALA A 102 -16.62 7.47 4.22
C ALA A 102 -16.23 6.28 3.34
N VAL A 103 -17.21 5.45 2.96
CA VAL A 103 -17.00 4.34 2.02
C VAL A 103 -16.47 4.85 0.68
N ALA A 104 -17.06 5.92 0.13
CA ALA A 104 -16.63 6.52 -1.13
C ALA A 104 -15.18 7.03 -1.07
N GLU A 105 -14.77 7.63 0.04
CA GLU A 105 -13.39 8.09 0.23
C GLU A 105 -12.42 6.91 0.33
N VAL A 106 -12.74 5.85 1.08
CA VAL A 106 -11.88 4.66 1.14
C VAL A 106 -11.70 4.03 -0.24
N ILE A 107 -12.77 3.89 -1.02
CA ILE A 107 -12.72 3.39 -2.40
C ILE A 107 -11.82 4.27 -3.27
N ARG A 108 -11.94 5.60 -3.17
CA ARG A 108 -11.10 6.54 -3.92
C ARG A 108 -9.62 6.38 -3.55
N LEU A 109 -9.32 6.23 -2.26
CA LEU A 109 -7.97 6.04 -1.75
C LEU A 109 -7.37 4.69 -2.19
N VAL A 110 -8.15 3.61 -2.17
CA VAL A 110 -7.71 2.31 -2.71
C VAL A 110 -7.37 2.43 -4.20
N ARG A 111 -8.23 3.05 -5.01
CA ARG A 111 -7.94 3.25 -6.45
C ARG A 111 -6.69 4.10 -6.69
N LEU A 112 -6.39 5.02 -5.78
CA LEU A 112 -5.24 5.92 -5.89
C LEU A 112 -3.91 5.14 -5.81
N THR A 113 -3.85 3.97 -5.17
CA THR A 113 -2.61 3.17 -5.06
C THR A 113 -2.18 2.53 -6.39
N ALA A 114 -3.05 2.46 -7.41
CA ALA A 114 -2.69 1.92 -8.72
C ALA A 114 -1.59 2.74 -9.43
N GLY A 115 -1.49 4.04 -9.12
CA GLY A 115 -0.50 4.92 -9.74
C GLY A 115 0.12 5.95 -8.79
N HIS A 116 -0.26 5.95 -7.51
CA HIS A 116 0.21 6.87 -6.47
C HIS A 116 0.16 8.35 -6.88
N ALA A 117 -0.82 8.68 -7.74
CA ALA A 117 -1.05 10.00 -8.27
C ALA A 117 -1.91 10.78 -7.27
N VAL A 118 -1.25 11.64 -6.50
CA VAL A 118 -1.86 12.44 -5.45
C VAL A 118 -2.02 13.88 -5.92
N GLU A 119 -3.26 14.36 -5.97
CA GLU A 119 -3.56 15.74 -6.33
C GLU A 119 -3.08 16.71 -5.24
N PRO A 120 -2.68 17.95 -5.62
CA PRO A 120 -2.30 18.96 -4.63
C PRO A 120 -3.38 19.20 -3.59
N GLY A 121 -3.03 19.02 -2.31
CA GLY A 121 -3.95 19.18 -1.18
C GLY A 121 -4.68 17.91 -0.74
N ASP A 122 -4.54 16.79 -1.46
CA ASP A 122 -5.06 15.48 -1.03
C ASP A 122 -4.18 14.87 0.07
N ARG A 123 -4.46 15.30 1.31
CA ARG A 123 -3.72 14.87 2.50
C ARG A 123 -3.89 13.39 2.84
N ASN A 124 -5.05 12.82 2.55
CA ASN A 124 -5.31 11.39 2.79
C ASN A 124 -4.55 10.53 1.78
N GLY A 125 -4.66 10.88 0.49
CA GLY A 125 -3.92 10.21 -0.57
C GLY A 125 -2.41 10.33 -0.39
N ALA A 126 -1.92 11.50 0.05
CA ALA A 126 -0.51 11.71 0.35
C ALA A 126 0.01 10.75 1.43
N LEU A 127 -0.71 10.63 2.55
CA LEU A 127 -0.28 9.73 3.63
C LEU A 127 -0.36 8.25 3.21
N LEU A 128 -1.40 7.84 2.48
CA LEU A 128 -1.52 6.47 1.99
C LEU A 128 -0.38 6.11 1.03
N ALA A 129 -0.15 6.96 0.02
CA ALA A 129 0.89 6.74 -0.97
C ALA A 129 2.29 6.72 -0.35
N ASP A 130 2.57 7.63 0.59
CA ASP A 130 3.86 7.66 1.28
C ASP A 130 4.05 6.43 2.16
N ALA A 131 2.99 5.95 2.82
CA ALA A 131 3.06 4.73 3.64
C ALA A 131 3.31 3.47 2.80
N ASP A 132 2.69 3.36 1.63
CA ASP A 132 2.89 2.24 0.72
C ASP A 132 4.32 2.22 0.13
N LEU A 133 4.81 3.39 -0.30
CA LEU A 133 6.13 3.54 -0.89
C LEU A 133 7.28 3.60 0.13
N ALA A 134 7.00 3.67 1.43
CA ALA A 134 8.03 3.80 2.47
C ALA A 134 8.99 2.60 2.54
N VAL A 135 8.59 1.43 2.03
CA VAL A 135 9.47 0.26 1.91
C VAL A 135 10.74 0.60 1.11
N LEU A 136 10.62 1.51 0.14
CA LEU A 136 11.72 1.91 -0.73
C LEU A 136 12.83 2.58 0.06
N ALA A 137 12.51 3.23 1.18
CA ALA A 137 13.44 3.94 2.06
C ALA A 137 14.00 3.07 3.21
N ARG A 138 13.77 1.75 3.20
CA ARG A 138 14.38 0.85 4.19
C ARG A 138 15.90 0.74 3.99
N ASP A 139 16.61 0.31 5.04
CA ASP A 139 18.03 0.00 4.89
C ASP A 139 18.24 -1.08 3.81
N TRP A 140 19.44 -1.11 3.23
CA TRP A 140 19.68 -1.91 2.04
C TRP A 140 19.36 -3.41 2.23
N PRO A 141 19.76 -4.09 3.32
CA PRO A 141 19.33 -5.47 3.58
C PRO A 141 17.80 -5.66 3.54
N SER A 142 17.04 -4.84 4.27
CA SER A 142 15.57 -4.93 4.24
C SER A 142 14.96 -4.57 2.88
N TYR A 143 15.58 -3.66 2.12
CA TYR A 143 15.15 -3.37 0.75
C TYR A 143 15.37 -4.58 -0.16
N GLN A 144 16.47 -5.32 -0.01
CA GLN A 144 16.71 -6.54 -0.78
C GLN A 144 15.67 -7.62 -0.47
N GLU A 145 15.31 -7.80 0.80
CA GLU A 145 14.23 -8.71 1.19
C GLU A 145 12.90 -8.36 0.49
N TYR A 146 12.57 -7.07 0.41
CA TYR A 146 11.44 -6.57 -0.37
C TYR A 146 11.56 -6.93 -1.86
N ALA A 147 12.69 -6.63 -2.50
CA ALA A 147 12.90 -6.87 -3.92
C ALA A 147 12.84 -8.38 -4.27
N ASP A 148 13.42 -9.23 -3.41
CA ASP A 148 13.38 -10.69 -3.55
C ASP A 148 11.95 -11.23 -3.37
N ALA A 149 11.19 -10.69 -2.41
CA ALA A 149 9.79 -11.04 -2.20
C ALA A 149 8.94 -10.66 -3.43
N VAL A 150 9.12 -9.46 -3.99
CA VAL A 150 8.47 -9.08 -5.25
C VAL A 150 8.89 -10.02 -6.38
N ARG A 151 10.18 -10.36 -6.51
CA ARG A 151 10.62 -11.34 -7.53
C ARG A 151 9.89 -12.67 -7.40
N ALA A 152 9.67 -13.15 -6.17
CA ALA A 152 8.96 -14.39 -5.90
C ALA A 152 7.47 -14.35 -6.34
N GLU A 153 6.76 -13.23 -6.15
CA GLU A 153 5.37 -13.08 -6.64
C GLU A 153 5.28 -13.17 -8.16
N TYR A 154 6.31 -12.66 -8.85
CA TYR A 154 6.44 -12.73 -10.29
C TYR A 154 7.23 -13.95 -10.79
N ALA A 155 7.41 -15.01 -9.99
CA ALA A 155 8.18 -16.20 -10.39
C ALA A 155 7.65 -16.91 -11.65
N HIS A 156 6.39 -16.65 -12.00
CA HIS A 156 5.75 -17.13 -13.23
C HIS A 156 6.20 -16.35 -14.50
N VAL A 157 6.83 -15.18 -14.34
CA VAL A 157 7.38 -14.36 -15.43
C VAL A 157 8.83 -14.80 -15.70
N PRO A 158 9.22 -15.08 -16.95
CA PRO A 158 10.60 -15.39 -17.31
C PRO A 158 11.59 -14.31 -16.85
N ASP A 159 12.79 -14.70 -16.45
CA ASP A 159 13.76 -13.79 -15.80
C ASP A 159 14.11 -12.56 -16.64
N GLU A 160 14.31 -12.72 -17.96
CA GLU A 160 14.59 -11.59 -18.85
C GLU A 160 13.42 -10.59 -18.90
N ALA A 161 12.19 -11.10 -19.00
CA ALA A 161 10.98 -10.29 -19.03
C ALA A 161 10.76 -9.59 -17.68
N PHE A 162 10.97 -10.29 -16.56
CA PHE A 162 10.89 -9.70 -15.23
C PHE A 162 11.93 -8.59 -15.06
N ARG A 163 13.19 -8.83 -15.42
CA ARG A 163 14.26 -7.82 -15.31
C ARG A 163 13.93 -6.56 -16.11
N SER A 164 13.46 -6.73 -17.35
CA SER A 164 13.06 -5.60 -18.19
C SER A 164 11.87 -4.83 -17.60
N GLY A 165 10.82 -5.53 -17.17
CA GLY A 165 9.63 -4.92 -16.57
C GLY A 165 9.94 -4.23 -15.24
N ARG A 166 10.70 -4.88 -14.35
CA ARG A 166 11.12 -4.30 -13.07
C ARG A 166 12.01 -3.08 -13.28
N ALA A 167 12.97 -3.14 -14.21
CA ALA A 167 13.80 -1.98 -14.54
C ALA A 167 12.94 -0.78 -15.02
N ALA A 168 11.91 -1.03 -15.84
CA ALA A 168 10.98 0.02 -16.27
C ALA A 168 10.19 0.63 -15.09
N VAL A 169 9.69 -0.20 -14.16
CA VAL A 169 9.03 0.28 -12.93
C VAL A 169 9.96 1.16 -12.10
N LEU A 170 11.19 0.69 -11.82
CA LEU A 170 12.17 1.45 -11.04
C LEU A 170 12.54 2.78 -11.72
N GLN A 171 12.71 2.76 -13.05
CA GLN A 171 12.99 3.98 -13.81
C GLN A 171 11.82 4.96 -13.73
N SER A 172 10.58 4.48 -13.88
CA SER A 172 9.39 5.34 -13.78
C SER A 172 9.26 6.02 -12.41
N LEU A 173 9.61 5.31 -11.33
CA LEU A 173 9.68 5.88 -9.97
C LEU A 173 10.79 6.92 -9.86
N LEU A 174 11.99 6.63 -10.40
CA LEU A 174 13.11 7.58 -10.40
C LEU A 174 12.82 8.85 -11.21
N ASP A 175 11.99 8.75 -12.26
CA ASP A 175 11.60 9.88 -13.10
C ASP A 175 10.55 10.80 -12.44
N LEU A 176 9.90 10.35 -11.36
CA LEU A 176 8.99 11.20 -10.59
C LEU A 176 9.75 12.39 -9.97
N PRO A 177 9.16 13.59 -9.94
CA PRO A 177 9.79 14.75 -9.31
C PRO A 177 9.98 14.56 -7.79
N ALA A 178 9.13 13.75 -7.16
CA ALA A 178 9.26 13.30 -5.78
C ALA A 178 8.66 11.88 -5.68
N LEU A 179 9.24 11.02 -4.84
CA LEU A 179 8.64 9.73 -4.49
C LEU A 179 7.59 9.94 -3.40
N PHE A 180 7.92 10.74 -2.39
CA PHE A 180 7.07 11.04 -1.25
C PHE A 180 6.37 12.40 -1.39
N ARG A 181 5.09 12.46 -1.02
CA ARG A 181 4.18 13.60 -1.18
C ARG A 181 4.21 14.53 0.03
N ILE A 182 4.47 13.99 1.22
CA ILE A 182 4.55 14.77 2.46
C ILE A 182 5.99 15.30 2.61
N PRO A 183 6.21 16.63 2.59
CA PRO A 183 7.57 17.19 2.59
C PRO A 183 8.44 16.71 3.76
N ALA A 184 7.86 16.63 4.97
CA ALA A 184 8.57 16.17 6.15
C ALA A 184 9.03 14.69 6.05
N LEU A 185 8.30 13.85 5.31
CA LEU A 185 8.66 12.44 5.09
C LEU A 185 9.64 12.32 3.92
N ALA A 186 9.46 13.12 2.87
CA ALA A 186 10.41 13.21 1.76
C ALA A 186 11.82 13.57 2.25
N ASP A 187 11.95 14.54 3.17
CA ASP A 187 13.23 14.92 3.77
C ASP A 187 13.94 13.74 4.47
N LEU A 188 13.18 12.79 5.00
CA LEU A 188 13.71 11.60 5.69
C LEU A 188 14.03 10.45 4.74
N TRP A 189 13.23 10.27 3.68
CA TRP A 189 13.16 9.01 2.95
C TRP A 189 13.62 9.10 1.50
N GLU A 190 13.46 10.24 0.84
CA GLU A 190 13.65 10.40 -0.62
C GLU A 190 15.06 9.98 -1.06
N ALA A 191 16.10 10.50 -0.40
CA ALA A 191 17.49 10.22 -0.77
C ALA A 191 17.83 8.73 -0.63
N LYS A 192 17.32 8.09 0.43
CA LYS A 192 17.55 6.68 0.70
C LYS A 192 16.79 5.79 -0.28
N ALA A 193 15.53 6.11 -0.56
CA ALA A 193 14.73 5.43 -1.57
C ALA A 193 15.37 5.49 -2.96
N ARG A 194 15.76 6.69 -3.42
CA ARG A 194 16.44 6.84 -4.72
C ARG A 194 17.76 6.09 -4.81
N SER A 195 18.54 6.07 -3.72
CA SER A 195 19.77 5.27 -3.64
C SER A 195 19.48 3.77 -3.80
N ASN A 196 18.44 3.26 -3.13
CA ASN A 196 18.06 1.86 -3.23
C ASN A 196 17.53 1.50 -4.63
N LEU A 197 16.61 2.29 -5.18
CA LEU A 197 16.07 2.11 -6.53
C LEU A 197 17.19 2.08 -7.58
N THR A 198 18.14 3.03 -7.50
CA THR A 198 19.29 3.11 -8.42
C THR A 198 20.19 1.88 -8.31
N ARG A 199 20.42 1.39 -7.08
CA ARG A 199 21.25 0.21 -6.84
C ARG A 199 20.59 -1.07 -7.35
N GLU A 200 19.28 -1.24 -7.14
CA GLU A 200 18.53 -2.36 -7.71
C GLU A 200 18.56 -2.28 -9.24
N LEU A 201 18.25 -1.13 -9.82
CA LEU A 201 18.23 -0.92 -11.27
C LEU A 201 19.56 -1.32 -11.92
N ALA A 202 20.69 -0.92 -11.33
CA ALA A 202 22.01 -1.31 -11.83
C ALA A 202 22.19 -2.84 -11.90
N SER A 203 21.69 -3.58 -10.90
CA SER A 203 21.78 -5.06 -10.85
C SER A 203 20.88 -5.78 -11.87
N LEU A 204 19.87 -5.08 -12.41
CA LEU A 204 18.96 -5.59 -13.43
C LEU A 204 19.44 -5.32 -14.87
N THR A 205 20.41 -4.42 -15.03
CA THR A 205 20.99 -4.05 -16.33
C THR A 205 22.34 -4.71 -16.63
N THR A 206 22.96 -5.35 -15.64
CA THR A 206 24.20 -6.14 -15.77
C THR A 206 23.92 -7.60 -16.04
#